data_AF-A0A645JL28-F1
#
_entry.id   AF-A0A645JL28-F1
#
_cell.length_a   1.000
_cell.length_b   1.000
_cell.length_c   1.000
_cell.angle_alpha   90.00
_cell.angle_beta   90.00
_cell.angle_gamma   90.00
#
_symmetry.space_group_name_H-M   'P 1'
#
loop_
_entity.id
_entity.type
_entity.pdbx_description
1 polymer ?
#
loop_
_entity_poly.entity_id
_entity_poly.type
_entity_poly.pdbx_seq_one_letter_code
_entity_poly.pdbx_strand_id
1 'polypeptide(L)'
;MSYYLPTTLKIITAYEQFEEQGVRGENLLAAMRDIENILDHLFSGFERQLDLLFENDVLDISSDISVLESMLAKDGLTDNGLTMPKG
;
A
#
# COMPACT_ATOMS: atom_id res chain seq x y z
N MET A 1 -1.84 10.53 4.93
CA MET A 1 -3.23 10.00 4.88
C MET A 1 -4.34 11.06 4.84
N SER A 2 -4.24 12.20 5.53
CA SER A 2 -5.41 13.08 5.74
C SER A 2 -5.95 13.86 4.52
N TYR A 3 -5.15 14.09 3.47
CA TYR A 3 -5.55 14.98 2.37
C TYR A 3 -6.23 14.29 1.18
N TYR A 4 -5.90 13.01 0.95
CA TYR A 4 -6.39 12.26 -0.21
C TYR A 4 -7.72 11.54 0.09
N LEU A 5 -7.89 11.00 1.29
CA LEU A 5 -9.11 10.28 1.68
C LEU A 5 -10.41 11.10 1.55
N PRO A 6 -10.49 12.37 2.01
CA PRO A 6 -11.70 13.16 1.85
C PRO A 6 -12.03 13.43 0.37
N THR A 7 -11.01 13.54 -0.47
CA THR A 7 -11.16 13.77 -1.91
C THR A 7 -11.57 12.49 -2.63
N THR A 8 -10.97 11.34 -2.30
CA THR A 8 -11.39 10.02 -2.80
C THR A 8 -12.86 9.76 -2.50
N LEU A 9 -13.31 10.07 -1.28
CA LEU A 9 -14.72 9.92 -0.91
C LEU A 9 -15.64 10.78 -1.78
N LYS A 10 -15.29 12.06 -1.99
CA LYS A 10 -16.06 12.95 -2.88
C LYS A 10 -16.15 12.41 -4.32
N ILE A 11 -15.06 11.85 -4.84
CA ILE A 11 -15.00 11.29 -6.18
C ILE A 11 -15.92 10.06 -6.30
N ILE A 12 -15.87 9.15 -5.32
CA ILE A 12 -16.74 7.96 -5.30
C ILE A 12 -18.22 8.35 -5.21
N THR A 13 -18.56 9.30 -4.33
CA THR A 13 -19.94 9.80 -4.21
C THR A 13 -20.43 10.45 -5.49
N ALA A 14 -19.58 11.16 -6.22
CA ALA A 14 -19.95 11.73 -7.52
C ALA A 14 -20.22 10.64 -8.57
N TYR A 15 -19.41 9.57 -8.59
CA TYR A 15 -19.63 8.43 -9.48
C TYR A 15 -20.96 7.73 -9.22
N GLU A 16 -21.28 7.46 -7.96
CA GLU A 16 -22.57 6.87 -7.53
C GLU A 16 -23.75 7.73 -8.01
N GLN A 17 -23.70 9.05 -7.79
CA GLN A 17 -24.73 9.97 -8.25
C GLN A 17 -24.89 10.00 -9.78
N PHE A 18 -23.80 9.81 -10.52
CA PHE A 18 -23.83 9.74 -11.99
C PHE A 18 -24.44 8.42 -12.48
N GLU A 19 -24.16 7.32 -11.79
CA GLU A 19 -24.74 6.01 -12.10
C GLU A 19 -26.26 6.00 -11.90
N GLU A 20 -26.75 6.62 -10.83
CA GLU A 20 -28.18 6.68 -10.48
C GLU A 20 -29.04 7.50 -11.46
N GLN A 21 -28.44 8.43 -12.21
CA GLN A 21 -29.18 9.37 -13.06
C GLN A 21 -29.85 8.72 -14.29
N GLY A 22 -29.57 7.46 -14.61
CA GLY A 22 -30.29 6.64 -15.60
C GLY A 22 -30.19 7.10 -17.08
N VAL A 23 -29.88 8.36 -17.35
CA VAL A 23 -29.71 8.97 -18.68
C VAL A 23 -28.22 9.21 -18.93
N ARG A 24 -27.67 8.49 -19.91
CA ARG A 24 -26.23 8.47 -20.18
C ARG A 24 -25.89 9.26 -21.44
N GLY A 25 -25.68 10.57 -21.30
CA GLY A 25 -25.05 11.37 -22.34
C GLY A 25 -23.55 11.08 -22.45
N GLU A 26 -22.94 11.31 -23.61
CA GLU A 26 -21.51 11.04 -23.85
C GLU A 26 -20.59 11.74 -22.82
N ASN A 27 -20.93 12.97 -22.42
CA ASN A 27 -20.19 13.72 -21.40
C ASN A 27 -20.21 13.04 -20.02
N LEU A 28 -21.36 12.47 -19.63
CA LEU A 28 -21.49 11.76 -18.36
C LEU A 28 -20.66 10.47 -18.37
N LEU A 29 -20.71 9.73 -19.48
CA LEU A 29 -19.90 8.53 -19.68
C LEU A 29 -18.40 8.83 -19.71
N ALA A 30 -17.99 9.98 -20.25
CA ALA A 30 -16.60 10.43 -20.19
C ALA A 30 -16.17 10.73 -18.75
N ALA A 31 -16.97 11.50 -18.01
CA ALA A 31 -16.68 11.83 -16.61
C ALA A 31 -16.63 10.57 -15.71
N MET A 32 -17.52 9.60 -15.91
CA MET A 32 -17.49 8.33 -15.18
C MET A 32 -16.19 7.55 -15.44
N ARG A 33 -15.74 7.47 -16.70
CA ARG A 33 -14.46 6.83 -17.05
C ARG A 33 -13.25 7.55 -16.46
N ASP A 34 -13.27 8.88 -16.44
CA ASP A 34 -12.20 9.66 -15.80
C ASP A 34 -12.14 9.40 -14.29
N ILE A 35 -13.31 9.23 -13.64
CA ILE A 35 -13.40 8.84 -12.24
C ILE A 35 -12.84 7.42 -12.01
N GLU A 36 -13.20 6.45 -12.84
CA GLU A 36 -12.65 5.09 -12.75
C GLU A 36 -11.11 5.11 -12.84
N ASN A 37 -10.56 5.80 -13.84
CA ASN A 37 -9.11 5.91 -14.05
C ASN A 37 -8.39 6.55 -12.86
N ILE A 38 -8.95 7.60 -12.24
CA ILE A 38 -8.30 8.23 -11.08
C ILE A 38 -8.40 7.35 -9.83
N LEU A 39 -9.47 6.56 -9.67
CA LEU A 39 -9.61 5.61 -8.58
C LEU A 39 -8.57 4.49 -8.66
N ASP A 40 -8.28 3.97 -9.86
CA ASP A 40 -7.22 2.97 -10.08
C ASP A 40 -5.83 3.51 -9.68
N HIS A 41 -5.53 4.75 -10.06
CA HIS A 41 -4.28 5.41 -9.67
C HIS A 41 -4.20 5.68 -8.17
N LEU A 42 -5.30 6.08 -7.54
CA LEU A 42 -5.36 6.31 -6.10
C LEU A 42 -5.15 5.00 -5.34
N PHE A 43 -5.75 3.90 -5.80
CA PHE A 43 -5.57 2.57 -5.22
C PHE A 43 -4.10 2.14 -5.27
N SER A 44 -3.49 2.22 -6.45
CA SER A 44 -2.06 1.90 -6.64
C SER A 44 -1.15 2.76 -5.76
N GLY A 45 -1.47 4.04 -5.60
CA GLY A 45 -0.74 4.96 -4.74
C GLY A 45 -0.85 4.61 -3.25
N PHE A 46 -2.02 4.17 -2.79
CA PHE A 46 -2.24 3.73 -1.41
C PHE A 46 -1.57 2.39 -1.11
N GLU A 47 -1.59 1.43 -2.04
CA GLU A 47 -0.84 0.17 -1.90
C GLU A 47 0.66 0.45 -1.71
N ARG A 48 1.25 1.24 -2.61
CA ARG A 48 2.67 1.63 -2.49
C ARG A 48 2.96 2.36 -1.18
N GLN A 49 2.05 3.20 -0.71
CA GLN A 49 2.22 3.91 0.55
C GLN A 49 2.16 2.97 1.76
N LEU A 50 1.33 1.93 1.71
CA LEU A 50 1.30 0.86 2.72
C LEU A 50 2.59 0.05 2.69
N ASP A 51 3.09 -0.32 1.51
CA ASP A 51 4.36 -1.04 1.38
C ASP A 51 5.51 -0.24 1.99
N LEU A 52 5.62 1.05 1.67
CA LEU A 52 6.64 1.94 2.23
C LEU A 52 6.52 2.13 3.75
N LEU A 53 5.30 2.05 4.29
CA LEU A 53 5.07 2.16 5.73
C LEU A 53 5.69 0.94 6.44
N PHE A 54 5.48 -0.26 5.91
CA PHE A 54 6.00 -1.50 6.50
C PHE A 54 7.45 -1.80 6.12
N GLU A 55 7.96 -1.30 4.99
CA GLU A 55 9.35 -1.51 4.57
C GLU A 55 10.35 -0.97 5.61
N ASN A 56 10.07 0.20 6.18
CA ASN A 56 10.92 0.77 7.24
C ASN A 56 10.88 -0.10 8.52
N ASP A 57 9.70 -0.54 8.94
CA ASP A 57 9.55 -1.41 10.11
C ASP A 57 10.25 -2.77 9.90
N VAL A 58 10.19 -3.32 8.69
CA VAL A 58 10.87 -4.57 8.32
C VAL A 58 12.39 -4.40 8.36
N LEU A 59 12.92 -3.28 7.86
CA LEU A 59 14.36 -2.98 7.91
C LEU A 59 14.86 -2.89 9.36
N ASP A 60 14.12 -2.22 10.24
CA ASP A 60 14.48 -2.09 11.65
C ASP A 60 14.48 -3.46 12.35
N ILE A 61 13.43 -4.26 12.15
CA ILE A 61 13.35 -5.62 12.73
C ILE A 61 14.46 -6.53 12.19
N SER A 62 14.80 -6.45 10.90
CA SER A 62 15.89 -7.25 10.31
C SER A 62 17.25 -6.94 10.91
N SER A 63 17.48 -5.67 11.25
CA SER A 63 18.70 -5.21 11.90
C SER A 63 18.76 -5.73 13.34
N ASP A 64 17.66 -5.64 14.09
CA ASP A 64 17.55 -6.19 15.44
C ASP A 64 17.76 -7.71 15.48
N ILE A 65 17.19 -8.45 14.51
CA ILE A 65 17.42 -9.90 14.36
C ILE A 65 18.91 -10.18 14.13
N SER A 66 19.55 -9.45 13.22
CA SER A 66 20.97 -9.65 12.90
C SER A 66 21.88 -9.40 14.11
N VAL A 67 21.54 -8.42 14.95
CA VAL A 67 22.23 -8.14 16.21
C VAL A 67 22.03 -9.29 17.19
N LEU A 68 20.79 -9.75 17.38
CA LEU A 68 20.48 -10.89 18.26
C LEU A 68 21.20 -12.17 17.81
N GLU A 69 21.19 -12.48 16.51
CA GLU A 69 21.93 -13.62 15.95
C GLU A 69 23.43 -13.51 16.23
N SER A 70 24.01 -12.32 16.07
CA SER A 70 25.42 -12.06 16.35
C SER A 70 25.75 -12.23 17.85
N MET A 71 24.86 -11.80 18.74
CA MET A 71 25.01 -11.97 20.19
C MET A 71 24.91 -13.45 20.57
N LEU A 72 23.93 -14.18 20.06
CA LEU A 72 23.77 -15.61 20.31
C LEU A 72 24.96 -16.43 19.81
N ALA A 73 25.51 -16.09 18.63
CA ALA A 73 26.73 -16.71 18.10
C ALA A 73 27.95 -16.44 18.98
N LYS A 74 28.12 -15.18 19.43
CA LYS A 74 29.20 -14.80 20.34
C LYS A 74 29.11 -15.53 21.69
N ASP A 75 27.90 -15.74 22.18
CA ASP A 75 27.65 -16.44 23.44
C ASP A 75 27.71 -17.97 23.29
N GLY A 76 27.96 -18.49 22.08
CA GLY A 76 28.03 -19.93 21.79
C GLY A 76 26.67 -20.63 21.90
N LEU A 77 25.58 -19.86 21.82
CA LEU A 77 24.20 -20.33 21.94
C LEU A 77 23.55 -20.63 20.59
N THR A 78 24.26 -20.40 19.48
CA THR A 78 23.87 -20.88 18.15
C THR A 78 24.89 -21.90 17.65
N ASP A 79 24.42 -23.12 17.40
CA ASP A 79 25.19 -24.16 16.74
C ASP A 79 24.29 -24.81 15.66
N ASN A 80 24.75 -24.78 14.40
CA ASN A 80 24.14 -25.35 13.19
C ASN A 80 22.63 -25.10 12.95
N GLY A 81 22.25 -24.14 12.10
CA GLY A 81 20.96 -24.28 11.39
C GLY A 81 20.24 -23.08 10.78
N LEU A 82 20.75 -21.86 10.76
CA LEU A 82 20.07 -20.74 10.09
C LEU A 82 21.00 -20.04 9.10
N THR A 83 21.43 -20.77 8.06
CA THR A 83 21.90 -20.12 6.84
C THR A 83 20.67 -19.73 6.01
N MET A 84 20.19 -18.50 6.14
CA MET A 84 19.27 -17.95 5.15
C MET A 84 20.05 -17.72 3.83
N PRO A 85 19.53 -18.16 2.67
CA PRO A 85 20.19 -17.95 1.40
C PRO A 85 20.22 -16.45 1.09
N LYS A 86 21.39 -15.94 0.70
CA LYS A 86 21.52 -14.58 0.17
C LYS A 86 20.80 -14.51 -1.18
N GLY A 87 19.64 -13.88 -1.20
CA GLY A 87 18.97 -13.37 -2.41
C GLY A 87 19.45 -11.97 -2.73
#